data_AF-A0A5N8VR13-F1
#
_entry.id   AF-A0A5N8VR13-F1
#
_cell.length_a   1.000
_cell.length_b   1.000
_cell.length_c   1.000
_cell.angle_alpha   90.00
_cell.angle_beta   90.00
_cell.angle_gamma   90.00
#
_symmetry.space_group_name_H-M   'P 1'
#
loop_
_entity.id
_entity.type
_entity.pdbx_description
1 polymer ?
#
loop_
_entity_poly.entity_id
_entity_poly.type
_entity_poly.pdbx_seq_one_letter_code
_entity_poly.pdbx_strand_id
1 'polypeptide(L)'
;MSRTTDPGNPNDLQVGDIYEDCSFHPVLCTAVDEVAGVVLSGISLIDGTFPRSCDALHCGPIRIRVEDVMAIKQDFDGYARRRKQELGIRDSM
;
A
#
# COMPACT_ATOMS: atom_id res chain seq x y z
N MET A 1 10.33 -16.52 17.64
CA MET A 1 9.68 -17.07 16.43
C MET A 1 10.16 -16.22 15.26
N SER A 2 11.16 -16.68 14.50
CA SER A 2 11.64 -15.98 13.31
C SER A 2 10.64 -16.18 12.18
N ARG A 3 10.08 -15.08 11.66
CA ARG A 3 9.34 -15.09 10.40
C ARG A 3 10.36 -15.29 9.28
N THR A 4 10.35 -16.47 8.66
CA THR A 4 10.98 -16.70 7.37
C THR A 4 10.24 -15.86 6.34
N THR A 5 10.91 -14.86 5.78
CA THR A 5 10.42 -14.09 4.63
C THR A 5 10.14 -15.06 3.48
N ASP A 6 8.88 -15.19 3.09
CA ASP A 6 8.47 -16.00 1.95
C ASP A 6 8.99 -15.34 0.66
N PRO A 7 9.76 -16.04 -0.21
CA PRO A 7 10.36 -15.45 -1.41
C PRO A 7 9.36 -14.88 -2.42
N GLY A 8 8.06 -15.18 -2.30
CA GLY A 8 7.04 -14.53 -3.11
C GLY A 8 6.81 -13.07 -2.71
N ASN A 9 6.72 -12.78 -1.40
CA ASN A 9 6.22 -11.51 -0.90
C ASN A 9 7.31 -10.68 -0.24
N PRO A 10 7.99 -9.79 -1.00
CA PRO A 10 9.14 -9.04 -0.48
C PRO A 10 8.79 -8.15 0.72
N ASN A 11 7.51 -7.81 0.89
CA ASN A 11 7.02 -6.92 1.94
C ASN A 11 6.26 -7.66 3.07
N ASP A 12 6.18 -9.00 3.00
CA ASP A 12 5.43 -9.84 3.95
C ASP A 12 3.98 -9.37 4.16
N LEU A 13 3.35 -8.71 3.17
CA LEU A 13 1.98 -8.18 3.23
C LEU A 13 0.93 -9.28 3.06
N GLN A 14 -0.03 -9.37 3.98
CA GLN A 14 -1.05 -10.40 4.01
C GLN A 14 -2.46 -9.81 3.95
N VAL A 15 -3.45 -10.66 3.70
CA VAL A 15 -4.86 -10.26 3.83
C VAL A 15 -5.11 -9.74 5.25
N GLY A 16 -5.74 -8.57 5.35
CA GLY A 16 -5.97 -7.87 6.62
C GLY A 16 -4.90 -6.82 6.96
N ASP A 17 -3.73 -6.85 6.32
CA ASP A 17 -2.77 -5.74 6.44
C ASP A 17 -3.29 -4.48 5.75
N ILE A 18 -2.77 -3.33 6.19
CA ILE A 18 -2.98 -2.05 5.51
C ILE A 18 -1.68 -1.69 4.82
N TYR A 19 -1.76 -1.31 3.55
CA TYR A 19 -0.61 -0.88 2.77
C TYR A 19 -0.86 0.45 2.07
N GLU A 20 0.23 1.18 1.80
CA GLU A 20 0.24 2.32 0.89
C GLU A 20 0.28 1.81 -0.55
N ASP A 21 -0.69 2.17 -1.37
CA ASP A 21 -0.64 1.88 -2.80
C ASP A 21 0.08 2.95 -3.62
N CYS A 22 0.23 2.68 -4.92
CA CYS A 22 0.90 3.56 -5.88
C CYS A 22 0.27 4.97 -6.02
N SER A 23 -0.93 5.24 -5.48
CA SER A 23 -1.49 6.60 -5.37
C SER A 23 -1.50 7.15 -3.95
N PHE A 24 -0.72 6.55 -3.05
CA PHE A 24 -0.59 6.92 -1.64
C PHE A 24 -1.82 6.63 -0.78
N HIS A 25 -2.81 5.87 -1.29
CA HIS A 25 -3.96 5.52 -0.47
C HIS A 25 -3.54 4.47 0.58
N PRO A 26 -3.96 4.61 1.85
CA PRO A 26 -4.06 3.47 2.76
C PRO A 26 -5.14 2.51 2.23
N VAL A 27 -4.74 1.27 1.99
CA VAL A 27 -5.56 0.22 1.40
C VAL A 27 -5.60 -0.98 2.34
N LEU A 28 -6.79 -1.45 2.70
CA LEU A 28 -6.98 -2.72 3.38
C LEU A 28 -6.80 -3.86 2.37
N CYS A 29 -5.79 -4.69 2.57
CA CYS A 29 -5.52 -5.85 1.73
C CYS A 29 -6.62 -6.90 1.87
N THR A 30 -7.27 -7.25 0.76
CA THR A 30 -8.33 -8.26 0.71
C THR A 30 -7.90 -9.54 -0.02
N ALA A 31 -6.85 -9.47 -0.84
CA ALA A 31 -6.31 -10.62 -1.55
C ALA A 31 -4.82 -10.42 -1.91
N VAL A 32 -4.09 -11.53 -1.95
CA VAL A 32 -2.70 -11.62 -2.45
C VAL A 32 -2.67 -12.74 -3.49
N ASP A 33 -2.27 -12.42 -4.73
CA ASP A 33 -2.08 -13.40 -5.80
C ASP A 33 -0.59 -13.65 -6.04
N GLU A 34 -0.11 -14.79 -5.54
CA GLU A 34 1.28 -15.21 -5.68
C GLU A 34 1.60 -15.85 -7.03
N VAL A 35 0.58 -16.29 -7.78
CA VAL A 35 0.76 -16.93 -9.09
C VAL A 35 1.08 -15.88 -10.16
N ALA A 36 0.55 -14.68 -10.02
CA ALA A 36 0.70 -13.58 -10.97
C ALA A 36 1.82 -12.56 -10.60
N GLY A 37 2.76 -12.89 -9.72
CA GLY A 37 3.85 -11.97 -9.34
C GLY A 37 3.60 -11.13 -8.09
N VAL A 38 2.83 -11.65 -7.13
CA VAL A 38 2.44 -11.00 -5.85
C VAL A 38 1.70 -9.69 -6.10
N VAL A 39 0.54 -9.85 -6.74
CA VAL A 39 -0.42 -8.76 -6.91
C VAL A 39 -1.28 -8.67 -5.66
N LEU A 40 -1.26 -7.50 -5.02
CA LEU A 40 -2.16 -7.16 -3.93
C LEU A 40 -3.44 -6.58 -4.51
N SER A 41 -4.57 -6.87 -3.87
CA SER A 41 -5.84 -6.19 -4.11
C SER A 41 -6.45 -5.78 -2.79
N GLY A 42 -7.11 -4.63 -2.76
CA GLY A 42 -7.73 -4.13 -1.54
C GLY A 42 -8.74 -3.02 -1.74
N ILE A 43 -9.25 -2.52 -0.62
CA ILE A 43 -10.24 -1.45 -0.53
C ILE A 43 -9.54 -0.20 -0.01
N SER A 44 -9.69 0.94 -0.69
CA SER A 44 -9.17 2.20 -0.15
C SER A 44 -9.91 2.61 1.12
N LEU A 45 -9.16 2.94 2.16
CA LEU A 45 -9.69 3.50 3.40
C LEU A 45 -9.95 5.03 3.30
N ILE A 46 -9.60 5.65 2.18
CA ILE A 46 -9.89 7.06 1.87
C ILE A 46 -11.31 7.20 1.34
N ASP A 47 -11.64 6.48 0.26
CA ASP A 47 -12.88 6.69 -0.51
C ASP A 47 -13.69 5.41 -0.78
N GLY A 48 -13.21 4.24 -0.36
CA GLY A 48 -13.88 2.96 -0.57
C GLY A 48 -13.70 2.36 -1.96
N THR A 49 -12.87 2.94 -2.84
CA THR A 49 -12.60 2.38 -4.18
C THR A 49 -12.08 0.94 -4.08
N PHE A 50 -12.63 0.07 -4.94
CA PHE A 50 -12.26 -1.35 -5.05
C PHE A 50 -12.45 -1.86 -6.49
N PRO A 51 -11.55 -2.70 -7.03
CA PRO A 51 -10.28 -3.10 -6.43
C PRO A 51 -9.22 -1.99 -6.58
N ARG A 52 -8.45 -1.76 -5.51
CA ARG A 52 -7.15 -1.08 -5.56
C ARG A 52 -6.09 -2.15 -5.68
N SER A 53 -5.57 -2.34 -6.89
CA SER A 53 -4.57 -3.37 -7.18
C SER A 53 -3.17 -2.77 -7.27
N CYS A 54 -2.19 -3.47 -6.69
CA CYS A 54 -0.81 -3.00 -6.58
C CYS A 54 0.14 -4.18 -6.70
N ASP A 55 1.14 -4.10 -7.57
CA ASP A 55 2.15 -5.14 -7.72
C ASP A 55 3.22 -4.98 -6.63
N ALA A 56 3.41 -5.99 -5.79
CA ALA A 56 4.32 -5.89 -4.64
C ALA A 56 5.80 -5.71 -5.05
N LEU A 57 6.20 -6.17 -6.23
CA LEU A 57 7.56 -6.06 -6.75
C LEU A 57 7.82 -4.71 -7.42
N HIS A 58 6.85 -4.18 -8.18
CA HIS A 58 7.03 -2.98 -8.99
C HIS A 58 6.55 -1.70 -8.30
N CYS A 59 5.47 -1.76 -7.52
CA CYS A 59 4.96 -0.58 -6.82
C CYS A 59 5.64 -0.33 -5.47
N GLY A 60 6.32 -1.33 -4.90
CA GLY A 60 6.93 -1.23 -3.57
C GLY A 60 5.96 -0.80 -2.46
N PRO A 61 4.76 -1.40 -2.35
CA PRO A 61 3.78 -1.02 -1.33
C PRO A 61 4.34 -1.21 0.07
N ILE A 62 4.21 -0.20 0.91
CA ILE A 62 4.70 -0.23 2.30
C ILE A 62 3.55 -0.49 3.27
N ARG A 63 3.81 -1.26 4.33
CA ARG A 63 2.81 -1.49 5.39
C ARG A 63 2.53 -0.19 6.15
N ILE A 64 1.25 0.12 6.34
CA ILE A 64 0.74 1.22 7.16
C ILE A 64 0.20 0.65 8.46
N ARG A 65 0.43 1.33 9.58
CA ARG A 65 -0.15 0.95 10.87
C ARG A 65 -1.59 1.46 10.95
N VAL A 66 -2.48 0.69 11.58
CA VAL A 66 -3.91 1.03 11.65
C VAL A 66 -4.16 2.37 12.33
N GLU A 67 -3.34 2.72 13.31
CA GLU A 67 -3.39 4.00 14.02
C GLU A 67 -3.08 5.22 13.13
N ASP A 68 -2.30 5.04 12.07
CA ASP A 68 -1.92 6.14 11.17
C ASP A 68 -3.03 6.46 10.17
N VAL A 69 -3.94 5.52 9.91
CA VAL A 69 -4.98 5.63 8.87
C VAL A 69 -5.83 6.88 9.05
N MET A 70 -6.24 7.18 10.27
CA MET A 70 -7.10 8.35 10.53
C MET A 70 -6.35 9.66 10.33
N ALA A 71 -5.07 9.74 10.68
CA ALA A 71 -4.24 10.91 10.43
C ALA A 71 -4.05 11.12 8.92
N ILE A 72 -3.78 10.04 8.18
CA ILE A 72 -3.65 10.08 6.71
C ILE A 72 -4.98 10.50 6.06
N LYS A 73 -6.11 9.97 6.52
CA LYS A 73 -7.43 10.33 5.99
C LYS A 73 -7.80 11.80 6.25
N GLN A 74 -7.38 12.35 7.39
CA GLN A 74 -7.64 13.75 7.76
C GLN A 74 -6.84 14.75 6.91
N ASP A 75 -5.61 14.39 6.51
CA ASP A 75 -4.75 15.21 5.64
C ASP A 75 -4.13 14.35 4.52
N PHE A 76 -4.99 13.85 3.64
CA PHE A 76 -4.57 12.95 2.57
C PHE A 76 -3.66 13.66 1.56
N ASP A 77 -3.98 14.90 1.19
CA ASP A 77 -3.17 15.70 0.27
C ASP A 77 -1.79 16.03 0.86
N GLY A 78 -1.73 16.38 2.15
CA GLY A 78 -0.47 16.60 2.85
C GLY A 78 0.37 15.32 2.93
N TYR A 79 -0.27 14.19 3.22
CA TYR A 79 0.39 12.88 3.20
C TYR A 79 0.99 12.56 1.82
N ALA A 80 0.18 12.62 0.76
CA ALA A 80 0.60 12.31 -0.60
C ALA A 80 1.75 13.22 -1.06
N ARG A 81 1.67 14.53 -0.76
CA ARG A 81 2.73 15.49 -1.08
C ARG A 81 4.04 15.16 -0.37
N ARG A 82 4.00 14.82 0.93
CA ARG A 82 5.19 14.38 1.69
C ARG A 82 5.81 13.12 1.06
N ARG A 83 5.00 12.12 0.74
CA ARG A 83 5.47 10.86 0.14
C ARG A 83 6.11 11.07 -1.24
N LYS A 84 5.52 11.91 -2.09
CA LYS A 84 6.13 12.31 -3.38
C LYS A 84 7.50 12.94 -3.20
N GLN A 85 7.65 13.84 -2.21
CA GLN A 85 8.94 14.46 -1.88
C GLN A 85 9.97 13.42 -1.41
N GLU A 86 9.58 12.51 -0.52
CA GLU A 86 10.45 11.42 -0.02
C GLU A 86 10.92 10.49 -1.14
N LEU A 87 10.07 10.23 -2.14
CA LEU A 87 10.38 9.38 -3.29
C LEU A 87 11.05 10.12 -4.47
N GLY A 88 11.22 11.45 -4.38
CA GLY A 88 11.74 12.27 -5.48
C GLY A 88 10.84 12.30 -6.73
N ILE A 89 9.55 11.96 -6.57
CA ILE A 89 8.57 12.01 -7.66
C ILE A 89 8.18 13.48 -7.86
N ARG A 90 8.59 14.05 -8.99
CA ARG A 90 8.13 15.39 -9.41
C ARG A 90 6.73 15.28 -9.97
N ASP A 91 5.82 16.16 -9.55
CA ASP A 91 4.54 16.32 -10.21
C ASP A 91 4.82 16.62 -11.69
N SER A 92 4.38 15.72 -12.58
CA SER A 92 4.42 16.00 -14.01
C SER A 92 3.29 16.99 -14.27
N MET A 93 3.70 18.23 -14.55
CA MET A 93 2.84 19.37 -14.88
C MET A 93 2.01 19.13 -16.14
#